data_AF-A0A7X6RJU2-F1
#
_entry.id   AF-A0A7X6RJU2-F1
#
_cell.length_a   1.000
_cell.length_b   1.000
_cell.length_c   1.000
_cell.angle_alpha   90.00
_cell.angle_beta   90.00
_cell.angle_gamma   90.00
#
_symmetry.space_group_name_H-M   'P 1'
#
loop_
_entity.id
_entity.type
_entity.pdbx_description
1 polymer ?
#
loop_
_entity_poly.entity_id
_entity_poly.type
_entity_poly.pdbx_seq_one_letter_code
_entity_poly.pdbx_strand_id
1 'polypeptide(L)'
;MTDRSAELTDIDGVPTLRFERRFPHPRERVWRAISDPAQMTAWFPAAVQAEPRPGAPMRFVFDDEAPADDGWDGEVLEVDPPRVFMFRWNRDVLRFELIADGDGCRLVFTHALGDGPAGRLGAARTAAGWDGCLTSLAAALDSGHAAPPPAGTGSVPAQWLSRAEAYVEKFGLGRGRVEPAGGPESAVALRFSRDLVWRPADAVWDVLTEGAALHIGERPPARATNPAVEPDPISELDAPRLLTYPVRRAGRPAGRVRWEIVADPQLGTRVDLTHTLPRDLDTHRAELLATWQVHLELFFAAVLGEIRCPWPQQRVAALIDTYR
;
A
#
# COMPACT_ATOMS: atom_id res chain seq x y z
N MET A 1 7.99 24.73 -7.42
CA MET A 1 7.40 23.53 -8.03
C MET A 1 6.39 22.98 -7.04
N THR A 2 5.11 23.03 -7.36
CA THR A 2 4.06 22.45 -6.52
C THR A 2 4.32 20.95 -6.39
N ASP A 3 4.33 20.43 -5.16
CA ASP A 3 4.47 19.01 -4.89
C ASP A 3 3.38 18.25 -5.69
N ARG A 4 3.82 17.31 -6.54
CA ARG A 4 2.92 16.47 -7.33
C ARG A 4 2.56 15.20 -6.56
N SER A 5 3.16 14.91 -5.41
CA SER A 5 2.80 13.69 -4.68
C SER A 5 1.39 13.79 -4.06
N ALA A 6 0.76 12.65 -3.86
CA ALA A 6 -0.55 12.53 -3.23
C ALA A 6 -0.50 12.96 -1.76
N GLU A 7 -1.61 13.50 -1.26
CA GLU A 7 -1.88 13.64 0.18
C GLU A 7 -2.84 12.55 0.64
N LEU A 8 -2.63 12.01 1.84
CA LEU A 8 -3.56 11.09 2.49
C LEU A 8 -4.24 11.80 3.66
N THR A 9 -5.56 11.88 3.60
CA THR A 9 -6.40 12.48 4.63
C THR A 9 -7.47 11.49 5.10
N ASP A 10 -8.10 11.77 6.23
CA ASP A 10 -9.30 11.06 6.68
C ASP A 10 -10.49 12.00 6.51
N ILE A 11 -11.52 11.55 5.81
CA ILE A 11 -12.78 12.27 5.63
C ILE A 11 -13.87 11.38 6.19
N ASP A 12 -14.44 11.77 7.33
CA ASP A 12 -15.51 11.04 8.03
C ASP A 12 -15.20 9.53 8.26
N GLY A 13 -13.95 9.21 8.60
CA GLY A 13 -13.49 7.84 8.84
C GLY A 13 -13.07 7.08 7.58
N VAL A 14 -13.08 7.74 6.41
CA VAL A 14 -12.68 7.18 5.13
C VAL A 14 -11.32 7.73 4.71
N PRO A 15 -10.27 6.88 4.64
CA PRO A 15 -8.98 7.27 4.10
C PRO A 15 -9.12 7.72 2.65
N THR A 16 -8.71 8.95 2.36
CA THR A 16 -8.89 9.60 1.06
C THR A 16 -7.57 10.15 0.55
N LEU A 17 -7.16 9.67 -0.62
CA LEU A 17 -6.03 10.21 -1.37
C LEU A 17 -6.47 11.43 -2.16
N ARG A 18 -5.65 12.48 -2.19
CA ARG A 18 -5.86 13.69 -3.01
C ARG A 18 -4.64 13.97 -3.86
N PHE A 19 -4.86 14.22 -5.14
CA PHE A 19 -3.87 14.62 -6.12
C PHE A 19 -4.26 15.94 -6.76
N GLU A 20 -3.28 16.80 -7.00
CA GLU A 20 -3.45 18.00 -7.83
C GLU A 20 -2.51 17.96 -9.04
N ARG A 21 -3.06 18.14 -10.24
CA ARG A 21 -2.31 18.18 -11.50
C ARG A 21 -2.75 19.38 -12.32
N ARG A 22 -1.79 20.17 -12.80
CA ARG A 22 -2.04 21.21 -13.81
C ARG A 22 -1.76 20.64 -15.18
N PHE A 23 -2.72 20.77 -16.10
CA PHE A 23 -2.59 20.40 -17.49
C PHE A 23 -2.62 21.67 -18.36
N PRO A 24 -1.66 21.85 -19.29
CA PRO A 24 -1.64 22.97 -20.23
C PRO A 24 -2.62 22.72 -21.41
N HIS A 25 -3.83 22.24 -21.10
CA HIS A 25 -4.86 21.86 -22.06
C HIS A 25 -6.21 22.46 -21.65
N PRO A 26 -7.08 22.85 -22.60
CA PRO A 26 -8.42 23.33 -22.29
C PRO A 26 -9.20 22.29 -21.45
N ARG A 27 -10.01 22.77 -20.50
CA ARG A 27 -10.77 21.90 -19.60
C ARG A 27 -11.61 20.87 -20.36
N GLU A 28 -12.15 21.21 -21.53
CA GLU A 28 -12.99 20.33 -22.35
C GLU A 28 -12.19 19.19 -22.99
N ARG A 29 -10.88 19.36 -23.22
CA ARG A 29 -9.99 18.30 -23.69
C ARG A 29 -9.69 17.32 -22.57
N VAL A 30 -9.44 17.82 -21.36
CA VAL A 30 -9.17 17.00 -20.18
C VAL A 30 -10.44 16.28 -19.72
N TRP A 31 -11.59 16.95 -19.74
CA TRP A 31 -12.90 16.36 -19.47
C TRP A 31 -13.13 15.11 -20.33
N ARG A 32 -12.97 15.24 -21.64
CA ARG A 32 -13.08 14.10 -22.55
C ARG A 32 -12.11 12.97 -22.19
N ALA A 33 -10.87 13.28 -21.84
CA ALA A 33 -9.90 12.25 -21.47
C ALA A 33 -10.27 11.47 -20.20
N ILE A 34 -10.98 12.09 -19.25
CA ILE A 34 -11.37 11.47 -17.97
C ILE A 34 -12.76 10.85 -17.97
N SER A 35 -13.65 11.23 -18.90
CA SER A 35 -15.05 10.81 -18.91
C SER A 35 -15.46 9.98 -20.14
N ASP A 36 -14.66 9.98 -21.21
CA ASP A 36 -14.90 9.16 -22.41
C ASP A 36 -14.19 7.81 -22.23
N PRO A 37 -14.93 6.68 -22.13
CA PRO A 37 -14.33 5.37 -21.95
C PRO A 37 -13.27 5.02 -22.99
N ALA A 38 -13.45 5.46 -24.25
CA ALA A 38 -12.47 5.20 -25.30
C ALA A 38 -11.13 5.88 -25.02
N GLN A 39 -11.14 7.07 -24.41
CA GLN A 39 -9.92 7.81 -24.07
C GLN A 39 -9.31 7.37 -22.73
N MET A 40 -10.14 6.87 -21.80
CA MET A 40 -9.66 6.34 -20.53
C MET A 40 -8.70 5.16 -20.73
N THR A 41 -8.86 4.36 -21.79
CA THR A 41 -7.95 3.26 -22.14
C THR A 41 -6.47 3.66 -22.25
N ALA A 42 -6.17 4.94 -22.51
CA ALA A 42 -4.79 5.42 -22.64
C ALA A 42 -4.08 5.61 -21.30
N TRP A 43 -4.80 5.64 -20.17
CA TRP A 43 -4.22 6.05 -18.88
C TRP A 43 -4.86 5.44 -17.64
N PHE A 44 -6.14 5.07 -17.70
CA PHE A 44 -6.86 4.45 -16.59
C PHE A 44 -6.43 2.98 -16.46
N PRO A 45 -6.29 2.46 -15.25
CA PRO A 45 -5.79 1.08 -15.01
C PRO A 45 -6.69 -0.06 -15.52
N ALA A 46 -7.89 0.24 -16.04
CA ALA A 46 -8.83 -0.73 -16.58
C ALA A 46 -9.58 -0.15 -17.78
N ALA A 47 -10.07 -1.01 -18.68
CA ALA A 47 -11.04 -0.60 -19.68
C ALA A 47 -12.41 -0.39 -19.02
N VAL A 48 -13.03 0.76 -19.29
CA VAL A 48 -14.31 1.16 -18.68
C VAL A 48 -15.45 0.94 -19.67
N GLN A 49 -16.58 0.45 -19.19
CA GLN A 49 -17.84 0.45 -19.93
C GLN A 49 -18.91 1.14 -19.07
N ALA A 50 -19.44 2.26 -19.55
CA ALA A 50 -20.43 3.05 -18.83
C ALA A 50 -21.17 4.02 -19.76
N GLU A 51 -22.43 4.31 -19.45
CA GLU A 51 -23.10 5.52 -19.95
C GLU A 51 -22.73 6.71 -19.05
N PRO A 52 -22.42 7.91 -19.59
CA PRO A 52 -22.07 9.08 -18.79
C PRO A 52 -23.31 9.75 -18.19
N ARG A 53 -24.05 9.01 -17.35
CA ARG A 53 -25.27 9.46 -16.68
C ARG A 53 -25.29 8.99 -15.22
N PRO A 54 -25.64 9.85 -14.25
CA PRO A 54 -25.80 9.42 -12.86
C PRO A 54 -26.74 8.22 -12.71
N GLY A 55 -26.35 7.27 -11.86
CA GLY A 55 -27.02 5.99 -11.64
C GLY A 55 -26.77 4.95 -12.73
N ALA A 56 -25.99 5.25 -13.78
CA ALA A 56 -25.62 4.25 -14.77
C ALA A 56 -24.60 3.26 -14.16
N PRO A 57 -24.78 1.96 -14.38
CA PRO A 57 -23.81 0.98 -13.93
C PRO A 57 -22.51 1.12 -14.71
N MET A 58 -21.38 0.80 -14.07
CA MET A 58 -20.05 0.76 -14.70
C MET A 58 -19.43 -0.63 -14.57
N ARG A 59 -18.71 -1.05 -15.61
CA ARG A 59 -17.92 -2.28 -15.64
C ARG A 59 -16.47 -1.94 -15.90
N PHE A 60 -15.57 -2.56 -15.14
CA PHE A 60 -14.13 -2.45 -15.32
C PHE A 60 -13.56 -3.79 -15.83
N VAL A 61 -12.73 -3.74 -16.87
CA VAL A 61 -12.10 -4.93 -17.46
C VAL A 61 -10.58 -4.76 -17.41
N PHE A 62 -9.89 -5.72 -16.80
CA PHE A 62 -8.43 -5.78 -16.73
C PHE A 62 -7.88 -6.76 -17.77
N ASP A 63 -6.71 -6.47 -18.33
CA ASP A 63 -6.14 -7.24 -19.46
C ASP A 63 -5.79 -8.70 -19.11
N ASP A 64 -5.51 -9.00 -17.84
CA ASP A 64 -5.03 -10.32 -17.35
C ASP A 64 -6.14 -11.22 -16.78
N GLU A 65 -7.39 -10.77 -16.74
CA GLU A 65 -8.52 -11.54 -16.26
C GLU A 65 -9.41 -12.00 -17.42
N ALA A 66 -9.64 -13.31 -17.55
CA ALA A 66 -10.82 -13.79 -18.28
C ALA A 66 -12.05 -13.14 -17.60
N PRO A 67 -13.04 -12.61 -18.35
CA PRO A 67 -14.13 -11.83 -17.74
C PRO A 67 -14.78 -12.63 -16.62
N ALA A 68 -14.41 -12.29 -15.38
CA ALA A 68 -14.91 -12.94 -14.18
C ALA A 68 -16.24 -12.26 -13.83
N ASP A 69 -17.31 -13.03 -13.94
CA ASP A 69 -18.71 -12.66 -13.73
C ASP A 69 -19.27 -11.50 -14.60
N ASP A 70 -20.56 -11.60 -14.89
CA ASP A 70 -21.36 -10.59 -15.61
C ASP A 70 -21.66 -9.34 -14.75
N GLY A 71 -20.85 -9.11 -13.72
CA GLY A 71 -21.06 -8.10 -12.69
C GLY A 71 -20.75 -6.68 -13.17
N TRP A 72 -21.64 -5.75 -12.84
CA TRP A 72 -21.37 -4.32 -12.84
C TRP A 72 -20.90 -3.93 -11.44
N ASP A 73 -19.61 -3.72 -11.30
CA ASP A 73 -18.90 -3.46 -10.03
C ASP A 73 -18.72 -1.95 -9.75
N GLY A 74 -19.31 -1.09 -10.58
CA GLY A 74 -19.31 0.36 -10.37
C GLY A 74 -20.63 1.04 -10.74
N GLU A 75 -20.67 2.34 -10.46
CA GLU A 75 -21.81 3.21 -10.75
C GLU A 75 -21.33 4.64 -10.96
N VAL A 76 -21.86 5.32 -11.97
CA VAL A 76 -21.68 6.75 -12.15
C VAL A 76 -22.47 7.49 -11.08
N LEU A 77 -21.81 8.29 -10.26
CA LEU A 77 -22.44 9.01 -9.14
C LEU A 77 -22.77 10.46 -9.50
N GLU A 78 -21.88 11.13 -10.25
CA GLU A 78 -22.05 12.52 -10.65
C GLU A 78 -21.44 12.77 -12.03
N VAL A 79 -22.16 13.52 -12.87
CA VAL A 79 -21.67 14.01 -14.16
C VAL A 79 -22.12 15.46 -14.31
N ASP A 80 -21.17 16.39 -14.19
CA ASP A 80 -21.37 17.83 -14.41
C ASP A 80 -20.32 18.32 -15.42
N PRO A 81 -20.54 18.18 -16.74
CA PRO A 81 -19.54 18.56 -17.73
C PRO A 81 -19.29 20.07 -17.78
N PRO A 82 -18.04 20.54 -17.96
CA PRO A 82 -16.77 19.81 -17.95
C PRO A 82 -16.07 19.89 -16.57
N ARG A 83 -16.83 19.89 -15.48
CA ARG A 83 -16.39 20.23 -14.11
C ARG A 83 -16.15 19.01 -13.23
N VAL A 84 -17.09 18.07 -13.16
CA VAL A 84 -17.03 16.95 -12.19
C VAL A 84 -17.44 15.64 -12.83
N PHE A 85 -16.57 14.63 -12.70
CA PHE A 85 -16.92 13.24 -12.97
C PHE A 85 -16.64 12.41 -11.71
N MET A 86 -17.66 11.76 -11.17
CA MET A 86 -17.55 10.96 -9.96
C MET A 86 -18.20 9.60 -10.18
N PHE A 87 -17.50 8.55 -9.77
CA PHE A 87 -18.01 7.20 -9.87
C PHE A 87 -17.50 6.30 -8.74
N ARG A 88 -18.27 5.25 -8.49
CA ARG A 88 -17.88 4.15 -7.61
C ARG A 88 -17.12 3.11 -8.42
N TRP A 89 -16.03 2.62 -7.85
CA TRP A 89 -15.29 1.47 -8.35
C TRP A 89 -15.15 0.47 -7.21
N ASN A 90 -15.83 -0.67 -7.30
CA ASN A 90 -16.02 -1.59 -6.19
C ASN A 90 -16.64 -0.87 -4.99
N ARG A 91 -15.87 -0.73 -3.91
CA ARG A 91 -16.26 0.02 -2.71
C ARG A 91 -15.65 1.42 -2.67
N ASP A 92 -14.70 1.70 -3.55
CA ASP A 92 -14.00 2.96 -3.61
C ASP A 92 -14.83 4.01 -4.34
N VAL A 93 -14.61 5.29 -4.01
CA VAL A 93 -15.18 6.42 -4.74
C VAL A 93 -14.08 7.26 -5.34
N LEU A 94 -14.14 7.42 -6.66
CA LEU A 94 -13.24 8.26 -7.45
C LEU A 94 -13.98 9.52 -7.85
N ARG A 95 -13.35 10.67 -7.62
CA ARG A 95 -13.88 11.99 -8.02
C ARG A 95 -12.81 12.78 -8.72
N PHE A 96 -13.14 13.27 -9.91
CA PHE A 96 -12.30 14.10 -10.75
C PHE A 96 -12.95 15.48 -10.90
N GLU A 97 -12.29 16.51 -10.38
CA GLU A 97 -12.77 17.89 -10.44
C GLU A 97 -11.82 18.74 -11.29
N LEU A 98 -12.36 19.38 -12.32
CA LEU A 98 -11.62 20.25 -13.24
C LEU A 98 -11.91 21.71 -12.93
N ILE A 99 -10.86 22.45 -12.57
CA ILE A 99 -10.90 23.87 -12.26
C ILE A 99 -10.20 24.62 -13.39
N ALA A 100 -10.84 25.64 -13.94
CA ALA A 100 -10.23 26.50 -14.96
C ALA A 100 -8.98 27.21 -14.40
N ASP A 101 -7.90 27.26 -15.19
CA ASP A 101 -6.62 27.85 -14.79
C ASP A 101 -5.92 28.48 -16.00
N GLY A 102 -6.35 29.71 -16.35
CA GLY A 102 -5.92 30.39 -17.57
C GLY A 102 -6.29 29.61 -18.83
N ASP A 103 -5.31 29.42 -19.72
CA ASP A 103 -5.46 28.62 -20.95
C ASP A 103 -5.43 27.10 -20.71
N GLY A 104 -5.21 26.67 -19.46
CA GLY A 104 -5.21 25.27 -19.04
C GLY A 104 -6.27 24.96 -18.00
N CYS A 105 -6.10 23.83 -17.31
CA CYS A 105 -6.92 23.48 -16.16
C CYS A 105 -6.12 22.76 -15.08
N ARG A 106 -6.67 22.79 -13.86
CA ARG A 106 -6.21 21.99 -12.73
C ARG A 106 -7.20 20.85 -12.49
N LEU A 107 -6.70 19.63 -12.51
CA LEU A 107 -7.38 18.44 -12.01
C LEU A 107 -7.10 18.30 -10.52
N VAL A 108 -8.17 18.24 -9.74
CA VAL A 108 -8.19 17.72 -8.38
C VAL A 108 -8.79 16.33 -8.47
N PHE A 109 -7.98 15.32 -8.18
CA PHE A 109 -8.41 13.93 -8.18
C PHE A 109 -8.42 13.40 -6.74
N THR A 110 -9.55 12.85 -6.31
CA THR A 110 -9.67 12.20 -5.00
C THR A 110 -10.10 10.75 -5.13
N HIS A 111 -9.52 9.91 -4.31
CA HIS A 111 -9.85 8.49 -4.19
C HIS A 111 -10.11 8.16 -2.72
N ALA A 112 -11.39 7.96 -2.39
CA ALA A 112 -11.83 7.49 -1.09
C ALA A 112 -11.81 5.95 -1.05
N LEU A 113 -11.01 5.38 -0.14
CA LEU A 113 -10.75 3.94 -0.04
C LEU A 113 -11.87 3.23 0.75
N GLY A 114 -12.60 2.34 0.10
CA GLY A 114 -13.91 1.77 0.45
C GLY A 114 -13.98 0.79 1.60
N ASP A 115 -12.96 0.71 2.45
CA ASP A 115 -12.87 -0.24 3.57
C ASP A 115 -12.55 0.43 4.90
N GLY A 116 -12.85 1.74 4.99
CA GLY A 116 -12.60 2.55 6.17
C GLY A 116 -11.14 2.43 6.63
N PRO A 117 -10.87 2.27 7.94
CA PRO A 117 -9.51 2.18 8.45
C PRO A 117 -8.67 1.04 7.84
N ALA A 118 -9.29 -0.06 7.38
CA ALA A 118 -8.58 -1.19 6.79
C ALA A 118 -8.00 -0.84 5.40
N GLY A 119 -8.72 -0.03 4.61
CA GLY A 119 -8.26 0.46 3.31
C GLY A 119 -7.00 1.35 3.40
N ARG A 120 -6.76 1.98 4.56
CA ARG A 120 -5.60 2.88 4.78
C ARG A 120 -4.26 2.20 4.49
N LEU A 121 -4.13 0.90 4.76
CA LEU A 121 -2.88 0.16 4.51
C LEU A 121 -2.54 0.13 3.01
N GLY A 122 -3.55 0.05 2.15
CA GLY A 122 -3.40 0.09 0.69
C GLY A 122 -3.13 1.48 0.12
N ALA A 123 -3.16 2.56 0.93
CA ALA A 123 -3.07 3.92 0.40
C ALA A 123 -1.75 4.18 -0.36
N ALA A 124 -0.62 3.66 0.10
CA ALA A 124 0.66 3.87 -0.57
C ALA A 124 0.77 3.19 -1.93
N ARG A 125 0.36 1.91 -2.03
CA ARG A 125 0.34 1.17 -3.31
C ARG A 125 -0.62 1.84 -4.31
N THR A 126 -1.78 2.27 -3.84
CA THR A 126 -2.78 2.98 -4.65
C THR A 126 -2.24 4.31 -5.12
N ALA A 127 -1.58 5.07 -4.25
CA ALA A 127 -1.01 6.35 -4.62
C ALA A 127 0.09 6.23 -5.68
N ALA A 128 0.98 5.24 -5.52
CA ALA A 128 2.02 4.93 -6.51
C ALA A 128 1.44 4.53 -7.88
N GLY A 129 0.35 3.76 -7.89
CA GLY A 129 -0.37 3.39 -9.12
C GLY A 129 -0.97 4.61 -9.83
N TRP A 130 -1.66 5.49 -9.08
CA TRP A 130 -2.26 6.71 -9.64
C TRP A 130 -1.23 7.70 -10.17
N ASP A 131 -0.04 7.80 -9.57
CA ASP A 131 1.04 8.61 -10.15
C ASP A 131 1.42 8.12 -11.55
N GLY A 132 1.47 6.80 -11.76
CA GLY A 132 1.66 6.21 -13.08
C GLY A 132 0.53 6.61 -14.04
N CYS A 133 -0.72 6.36 -13.62
CA CYS A 133 -1.91 6.65 -14.43
C CYS A 133 -2.03 8.14 -14.81
N LEU A 134 -1.82 9.05 -13.85
CA LEU A 134 -1.88 10.50 -14.08
C LEU A 134 -0.71 11.00 -14.95
N THR A 135 0.44 10.30 -14.92
CA THR A 135 1.55 10.58 -15.85
C THR A 135 1.16 10.16 -17.28
N SER A 136 0.55 8.98 -17.44
CA SER A 136 0.02 8.52 -18.73
C SER A 136 -1.09 9.43 -19.26
N LEU A 137 -1.95 9.95 -18.38
CA LEU A 137 -2.98 10.95 -18.74
C LEU A 137 -2.34 12.22 -19.32
N ALA A 138 -1.29 12.74 -18.67
CA ALA A 138 -0.56 13.90 -19.19
C ALA A 138 0.01 13.62 -20.59
N ALA A 139 0.66 12.46 -20.77
CA ALA A 139 1.23 12.07 -22.06
C ALA A 139 0.17 11.92 -23.16
N ALA A 140 -0.98 11.31 -22.85
CA ALA A 140 -2.09 11.12 -23.79
C ALA A 140 -2.77 12.45 -24.19
N LEU A 141 -2.74 13.44 -23.30
CA LEU A 141 -3.20 14.80 -23.62
C LEU A 141 -2.23 15.50 -24.57
N ASP A 142 -0.93 15.36 -24.35
CA ASP A 142 0.13 16.01 -25.16
C ASP A 142 0.25 15.41 -26.58
N SER A 143 0.06 14.09 -26.74
CA SER A 143 0.18 13.40 -28.04
C SER A 143 -0.99 13.67 -29.00
N GLY A 144 -2.13 14.16 -28.51
CA GLY A 144 -3.35 14.37 -29.32
C GLY A 144 -4.01 13.09 -29.86
N HIS A 145 -3.38 11.93 -29.68
CA HIS A 145 -3.84 10.60 -30.05
C HIS A 145 -3.63 9.67 -28.85
N ALA A 146 -4.58 8.77 -28.61
CA ALA A 146 -4.39 7.66 -27.69
C ALA A 146 -3.27 6.76 -28.25
N ALA A 147 -2.03 6.99 -27.83
CA ALA A 147 -1.06 5.92 -27.90
C ALA A 147 -1.57 4.85 -26.94
N PRO A 148 -1.78 3.60 -27.37
CA PRO A 148 -2.12 2.55 -26.44
C PRO A 148 -1.02 2.50 -25.37
N PRO A 149 -1.36 2.27 -24.09
CA PRO A 149 -0.34 2.04 -23.09
C PRO A 149 0.57 0.90 -23.59
N PRO A 150 1.86 0.85 -23.21
CA PRO A 150 2.59 -0.39 -23.33
C PRO A 150 1.73 -1.47 -22.68
N ALA A 151 1.40 -2.51 -23.46
CA ALA A 151 0.53 -3.60 -23.05
C ALA A 151 0.88 -3.99 -21.62
N GLY A 152 -0.16 -4.12 -20.77
CA GLY A 152 -0.05 -4.48 -19.37
C GLY A 152 0.84 -5.70 -19.21
N THR A 153 2.13 -5.46 -19.00
CA THR A 153 2.98 -6.45 -18.39
C THR A 153 2.57 -6.38 -16.93
N GLY A 154 2.00 -7.46 -16.38
CA GLY A 154 1.86 -7.67 -14.94
C GLY A 154 3.18 -7.56 -14.14
N SER A 155 4.25 -6.99 -14.72
CA SER A 155 5.38 -6.42 -14.02
C SER A 155 5.00 -5.05 -13.44
N VAL A 156 5.05 -4.96 -12.12
CA VAL A 156 5.21 -3.71 -11.38
C VAL A 156 6.25 -2.84 -12.11
N PRO A 157 5.90 -1.63 -12.61
CA PRO A 157 6.87 -0.77 -13.30
C PRO A 157 8.11 -0.57 -12.42
N ALA A 158 9.32 -0.54 -12.99
CA ALA A 158 10.57 -0.50 -12.22
C ALA A 158 10.63 0.62 -11.16
N GLN A 159 9.90 1.72 -11.35
CA GLN A 159 9.82 2.84 -10.41
C GLN A 159 8.68 2.76 -9.39
N TRP A 160 7.74 1.82 -9.55
CA TRP A 160 6.56 1.72 -8.71
C TRP A 160 6.93 1.39 -7.26
N LEU A 161 7.87 0.46 -7.04
CA LEU A 161 8.31 0.09 -5.69
C LEU A 161 8.85 1.31 -4.95
N SER A 162 9.78 2.05 -5.58
CA SER A 162 10.34 3.26 -4.98
C SER A 162 9.29 4.33 -4.68
N ARG A 163 8.26 4.48 -5.54
CA ARG A 163 7.13 5.40 -5.26
C ARG A 163 6.25 4.91 -4.11
N ALA A 164 5.94 3.61 -4.06
CA ALA A 164 5.17 3.03 -2.97
C ALA A 164 5.89 3.20 -1.63
N GLU A 165 7.21 3.01 -1.59
CA GLU A 165 8.04 3.24 -0.41
C GLU A 165 8.05 4.71 0.03
N ALA A 166 8.16 5.63 -0.93
CA ALA A 166 8.07 7.06 -0.65
C ALA A 166 6.70 7.43 -0.04
N TYR A 167 5.60 6.84 -0.52
CA TYR A 167 4.28 7.04 0.07
C TYR A 167 4.10 6.34 1.43
N VAL A 168 4.70 5.16 1.62
CA VAL A 168 4.72 4.50 2.94
C VAL A 168 5.36 5.42 3.98
N GLU A 169 6.48 6.06 3.65
CA GLU A 169 7.14 7.03 4.53
C GLU A 169 6.28 8.30 4.70
N LYS A 170 5.86 8.93 3.59
CA LYS A 170 5.07 10.16 3.60
C LYS A 170 3.79 10.03 4.45
N PHE A 171 3.10 8.90 4.35
CA PHE A 171 1.84 8.64 5.05
C PHE A 171 2.04 8.04 6.45
N GLY A 172 3.29 7.79 6.87
CA GLY A 172 3.60 7.16 8.15
C GLY A 172 3.08 5.73 8.28
N LEU A 173 2.88 5.02 7.16
CA LEU A 173 2.36 3.66 7.13
C LEU A 173 3.41 2.62 7.50
N GLY A 174 4.67 3.00 7.67
CA GLY A 174 5.71 2.15 8.22
C GLY A 174 5.92 2.27 9.73
N ARG A 175 5.24 3.22 10.36
CA ARG A 175 5.47 3.51 11.77
C ARG A 175 4.86 2.44 12.67
N GLY A 176 5.67 1.89 13.56
CA GLY A 176 5.21 1.00 14.62
C GLY A 176 4.40 1.73 15.67
N ARG A 177 3.39 1.04 16.21
CA ARG A 177 2.55 1.51 17.31
C ARG A 177 2.89 0.78 18.58
N VAL A 178 2.72 1.46 19.71
CA VAL A 178 2.91 0.88 21.04
C VAL A 178 1.54 0.77 21.66
N GLU A 179 1.16 -0.44 22.04
CA GLU A 179 -0.13 -0.74 22.63
C GLU A 179 0.05 -1.51 23.94
N PRO A 180 -0.90 -1.42 24.89
CA PRO A 180 -0.94 -2.33 26.03
C PRO A 180 -1.07 -3.78 25.54
N ALA A 181 -0.25 -4.69 26.06
CA ALA A 181 -0.40 -6.12 25.75
C ALA A 181 -1.47 -6.73 26.67
N GLY A 182 -2.36 -7.56 26.11
CA GLY A 182 -3.27 -8.40 26.90
C GLY A 182 -2.49 -9.54 27.56
N GLY A 183 -1.98 -9.32 28.77
CA GLY A 183 -1.13 -10.23 29.53
C GLY A 183 -0.92 -9.73 30.97
N PRO A 184 0.00 -10.31 31.77
CA PRO A 184 0.29 -9.80 33.12
C PRO A 184 0.54 -8.28 33.10
N GLU A 185 0.08 -7.58 34.14
CA GLU A 185 -0.30 -6.14 34.25
C GLU A 185 0.71 -5.05 33.78
N SER A 186 1.73 -5.37 32.99
CA SER A 186 2.83 -4.47 32.67
C SER A 186 3.50 -4.66 31.31
N ALA A 187 3.08 -5.59 30.44
CA ALA A 187 3.68 -5.76 29.12
C ALA A 187 3.15 -4.77 28.07
N VAL A 188 4.01 -4.33 27.14
CA VAL A 188 3.62 -3.55 25.95
C VAL A 188 3.81 -4.37 24.68
N ALA A 189 3.06 -4.05 23.62
CA ALA A 189 3.20 -4.66 22.31
C ALA A 189 3.62 -3.60 21.30
N LEU A 190 4.74 -3.84 20.60
CA LEU A 190 5.09 -3.10 19.40
C LEU A 190 4.37 -3.75 18.23
N ARG A 191 3.49 -3.02 17.56
CA ARG A 191 2.69 -3.52 16.46
C ARG A 191 3.01 -2.81 15.16
N PHE A 192 3.10 -3.59 14.11
CA PHE A 192 3.25 -3.14 12.74
C PHE A 192 2.27 -3.88 11.86
N SER A 193 1.78 -3.19 10.85
CA SER A 193 0.99 -3.77 9.77
C SER A 193 1.55 -3.24 8.47
N ARG A 194 1.90 -4.12 7.54
CA ARG A 194 2.48 -3.76 6.25
C ARG A 194 1.66 -4.39 5.14
N ASP A 195 1.11 -3.55 4.26
CA ASP A 195 0.58 -3.97 2.97
C ASP A 195 1.71 -4.58 2.13
N LEU A 196 1.45 -5.76 1.57
CA LEU A 196 2.34 -6.51 0.70
C LEU A 196 1.70 -6.70 -0.68
N VAL A 197 0.80 -5.79 -1.07
CA VAL A 197 0.08 -5.85 -2.36
C VAL A 197 -0.70 -7.17 -2.49
N TRP A 198 -1.01 -7.60 -3.72
CA TRP A 198 -1.67 -8.89 -3.99
C TRP A 198 -0.66 -10.05 -4.11
N ARG A 199 0.38 -10.06 -3.27
CA ARG A 199 1.35 -11.18 -3.28
C ARG A 199 0.72 -12.40 -2.60
N PRO A 200 0.72 -13.59 -3.23
CA PRO A 200 0.18 -14.80 -2.63
C PRO A 200 0.80 -15.09 -1.25
N ALA A 201 -0.01 -15.56 -0.30
CA ALA A 201 0.43 -15.77 1.08
C ALA A 201 1.57 -16.80 1.20
N ASP A 202 1.54 -17.84 0.38
CA ASP A 202 2.60 -18.84 0.23
C ASP A 202 3.90 -18.21 -0.29
N ALA A 203 3.83 -17.34 -1.30
CA ALA A 203 5.01 -16.63 -1.80
C ALA A 203 5.62 -15.67 -0.76
N VAL A 204 4.77 -14.98 0.02
CA VAL A 204 5.24 -14.14 1.14
C VAL A 204 5.87 -15.01 2.23
N TRP A 205 5.24 -16.14 2.54
CA TRP A 205 5.74 -17.10 3.52
C TRP A 205 7.09 -17.67 3.11
N ASP A 206 7.28 -18.07 1.85
CA ASP A 206 8.55 -18.57 1.33
C ASP A 206 9.68 -17.53 1.47
N VAL A 207 9.36 -16.24 1.28
CA VAL A 207 10.34 -15.16 1.53
C VAL A 207 10.65 -15.04 3.02
N LEU A 208 9.66 -15.18 3.90
CA LEU A 208 9.86 -15.12 5.35
C LEU A 208 10.68 -16.32 5.86
N THR A 209 10.42 -17.51 5.31
CA THR A 209 11.05 -18.77 5.76
C THR A 209 12.34 -19.11 5.02
N GLU A 210 12.72 -18.31 4.03
CA GLU A 210 13.84 -18.62 3.12
C GLU A 210 13.63 -19.95 2.37
N GLY A 211 12.37 -20.30 2.09
CA GLY A 211 11.95 -21.55 1.46
C GLY A 211 12.07 -22.78 2.35
N ALA A 212 12.38 -22.62 3.64
CA ALA A 212 12.53 -23.74 4.56
C ALA A 212 11.18 -24.24 5.09
N ALA A 213 11.05 -25.56 5.22
CA ALA A 213 9.98 -26.19 5.98
C ALA A 213 10.32 -26.13 7.48
N LEU A 214 9.60 -25.30 8.23
CA LEU A 214 9.86 -25.05 9.65
C LEU A 214 9.13 -26.05 10.55
N HIS A 215 9.71 -26.33 11.72
CA HIS A 215 9.08 -27.10 12.79
C HIS A 215 9.18 -26.37 14.15
N ILE A 216 8.21 -26.65 15.03
CA ILE A 216 8.25 -26.19 16.42
C ILE A 216 9.50 -26.78 17.10
N GLY A 217 10.23 -25.94 17.85
CA GLY A 217 11.50 -26.31 18.48
C GLY A 217 12.76 -26.03 17.66
N GLU A 218 12.64 -25.62 16.40
CA GLU A 218 13.76 -25.15 15.58
C GLU A 218 14.02 -23.65 15.77
N ARG A 219 15.19 -23.16 15.36
CA ARG A 219 15.44 -21.71 15.34
C ARG A 219 14.68 -21.08 14.16
N PRO A 220 14.05 -19.91 14.34
CA PRO A 220 13.45 -19.18 13.23
C PRO A 220 14.54 -18.72 12.23
N PRO A 221 14.18 -18.62 10.94
CA PRO A 221 15.10 -18.16 9.89
C PRO A 221 15.53 -16.71 10.09
N ALA A 222 16.63 -16.31 9.44
CA ALA A 222 17.20 -14.99 9.63
C ALA A 222 16.24 -13.88 9.17
N ARG A 223 15.49 -14.12 8.09
CA ARG A 223 14.44 -13.19 7.58
C ARG A 223 13.20 -13.08 8.46
N ALA A 224 13.02 -13.97 9.42
CA ALA A 224 11.95 -13.83 10.41
C ALA A 224 12.39 -12.98 11.61
N THR A 225 13.68 -12.76 11.84
CA THR A 225 14.21 -12.04 13.01
C THR A 225 14.93 -10.75 12.63
N ASN A 226 15.47 -10.04 13.61
CA ASN A 226 16.29 -8.86 13.36
C ASN A 226 17.57 -8.84 14.23
N PRO A 227 18.56 -7.99 13.91
CA PRO A 227 19.85 -7.98 14.62
C PRO A 227 19.79 -7.52 16.09
N ALA A 228 18.69 -6.91 16.55
CA ALA A 228 18.57 -6.37 17.90
C ALA A 228 18.05 -7.38 18.93
N VAL A 229 17.70 -8.61 18.50
CA VAL A 229 17.17 -9.67 19.36
C VAL A 229 17.80 -11.03 19.09
N GLU A 230 17.86 -11.87 20.12
CA GLU A 230 18.30 -13.26 20.05
C GLU A 230 17.05 -14.16 20.01
N PRO A 231 16.73 -14.82 18.88
CA PRO A 231 15.57 -15.70 18.82
C PRO A 231 15.82 -17.01 19.58
N ASP A 232 14.84 -17.39 20.40
CA ASP A 232 14.70 -18.74 20.94
C ASP A 232 13.88 -19.62 19.97
N PRO A 233 13.81 -20.95 20.19
CA PRO A 233 13.10 -21.85 19.31
C PRO A 233 11.63 -21.48 19.05
N ILE A 234 11.16 -21.80 17.84
CA ILE A 234 9.78 -21.63 17.41
C ILE A 234 8.85 -22.31 18.40
N SER A 235 7.82 -21.58 18.82
CA SER A 235 6.88 -22.01 19.85
C SER A 235 5.46 -22.19 19.32
N GLU A 236 5.09 -21.48 18.24
CA GLU A 236 3.84 -21.69 17.52
C GLU A 236 4.09 -21.54 16.03
N LEU A 237 3.46 -22.40 15.24
CA LEU A 237 3.62 -22.46 13.79
C LEU A 237 2.31 -22.95 13.17
N ASP A 238 1.80 -22.22 12.18
CA ASP A 238 0.65 -22.60 11.36
C ASP A 238 0.89 -22.03 9.96
N ALA A 239 1.68 -22.77 9.16
CA ALA A 239 2.09 -22.34 7.83
C ALA A 239 0.89 -22.33 6.85
N PRO A 240 0.80 -21.36 5.92
CA PRO A 240 1.73 -20.25 5.67
C PRO A 240 1.35 -18.96 6.41
N ARG A 241 0.64 -19.03 7.54
CA ARG A 241 -0.02 -17.88 8.16
C ARG A 241 0.67 -17.36 9.41
N LEU A 242 1.23 -18.22 10.25
CA LEU A 242 1.66 -17.84 11.59
C LEU A 242 3.01 -18.42 11.98
N LEU A 243 3.89 -17.55 12.50
CA LEU A 243 5.16 -17.90 13.14
C LEU A 243 5.32 -17.12 14.44
N THR A 244 5.46 -17.82 15.59
CA THR A 244 5.71 -17.18 16.89
C THR A 244 6.87 -17.82 17.63
N TYR A 245 7.77 -17.00 18.17
CA TYR A 245 8.91 -17.45 18.95
C TYR A 245 9.27 -16.45 20.07
N PRO A 246 9.79 -16.93 21.22
CA PRO A 246 10.34 -16.06 22.24
C PRO A 246 11.64 -15.40 21.76
N VAL A 247 11.95 -14.25 22.34
CA VAL A 247 13.21 -13.56 22.09
C VAL A 247 13.89 -13.19 23.38
N ARG A 248 15.22 -13.13 23.33
CA ARG A 248 16.07 -12.59 24.39
C ARG A 248 16.82 -11.37 23.89
N ARG A 249 17.29 -10.55 24.82
CA ARG A 249 18.20 -9.44 24.55
C ARG A 249 19.26 -9.37 25.63
N ALA A 250 20.53 -9.46 25.23
CA ALA A 250 21.66 -9.59 26.14
C ALA A 250 21.43 -10.75 27.14
N GLY A 251 20.97 -11.89 26.63
CA GLY A 251 20.69 -13.09 27.42
C GLY A 251 19.42 -13.07 28.28
N ARG A 252 18.70 -11.94 28.42
CA ARG A 252 17.49 -11.84 29.24
C ARG A 252 16.20 -11.97 28.41
N PRO A 253 15.11 -12.54 28.93
CA PRO A 253 13.83 -12.59 28.23
C PRO A 253 13.36 -11.20 27.78
N ALA A 254 13.07 -11.08 26.49
CA ALA A 254 12.61 -9.85 25.84
C ALA A 254 11.21 -10.03 25.21
N GLY A 255 10.44 -10.99 25.71
CA GLY A 255 9.08 -11.28 25.26
C GLY A 255 9.04 -12.18 24.03
N ARG A 256 8.09 -11.95 23.11
CA ARG A 256 7.81 -12.83 21.96
C ARG A 256 7.59 -12.02 20.70
N VAL A 257 8.03 -12.57 19.59
CA VAL A 257 7.76 -12.06 18.24
C VAL A 257 6.73 -12.97 17.60
N ARG A 258 5.69 -12.37 17.02
CA ARG A 258 4.63 -13.01 16.25
C ARG A 258 4.53 -12.35 14.89
N TRP A 259 4.62 -13.18 13.85
CA TRP A 259 4.33 -12.84 12.46
C TRP A 259 3.00 -13.47 12.06
N GLU A 260 2.11 -12.67 11.48
CA GLU A 260 0.83 -13.14 10.95
C GLU A 260 0.63 -12.62 9.53
N ILE A 261 0.52 -13.53 8.57
CA ILE A 261 0.22 -13.21 7.17
C ILE A 261 -1.29 -13.34 6.99
N VAL A 262 -1.91 -12.25 6.54
CA VAL A 262 -3.34 -12.18 6.26
C VAL A 262 -3.52 -11.90 4.79
N ALA A 263 -4.11 -12.84 4.05
CA ALA A 263 -4.55 -12.64 2.68
C ALA A 263 -6.05 -12.36 2.67
N ASP A 264 -6.42 -11.20 2.14
CA ASP A 264 -7.80 -10.79 1.96
C ASP A 264 -8.06 -10.61 0.46
N PRO A 265 -9.10 -11.24 -0.12
CA PRO A 265 -9.38 -11.13 -1.55
C PRO A 265 -9.59 -9.70 -2.05
N GLN A 266 -10.02 -8.79 -1.17
CA GLN A 266 -10.38 -7.43 -1.53
C GLN A 266 -9.31 -6.41 -1.12
N LEU A 267 -8.64 -6.61 0.01
CA LEU A 267 -7.63 -5.70 0.54
C LEU A 267 -6.21 -6.05 0.09
N GLY A 268 -5.98 -7.28 -0.37
CA GLY A 268 -4.68 -7.83 -0.69
C GLY A 268 -4.06 -8.57 0.50
N THR A 269 -2.77 -8.84 0.41
CA THR A 269 -1.99 -9.51 1.44
C THR A 269 -1.31 -8.48 2.32
N ARG A 270 -1.37 -8.69 3.63
CA ARG A 270 -0.60 -7.93 4.61
C ARG A 270 0.15 -8.85 5.55
N VAL A 271 1.16 -8.28 6.20
CA VAL A 271 1.81 -8.91 7.34
C VAL A 271 1.63 -8.04 8.58
N ASP A 272 1.16 -8.68 9.64
CA ASP A 272 1.03 -8.11 10.98
C ASP A 272 2.16 -8.66 11.85
N LEU A 273 3.02 -7.77 12.34
CA LEU A 273 4.13 -8.10 13.23
C LEU A 273 3.86 -7.55 14.62
N THR A 274 3.95 -8.41 15.62
CA THR A 274 3.85 -8.04 17.02
C THR A 274 5.09 -8.48 17.79
N HIS A 275 5.72 -7.55 18.50
CA HIS A 275 6.77 -7.83 19.48
C HIS A 275 6.28 -7.43 20.87
N THR A 276 5.96 -8.42 21.71
CA THR A 276 5.61 -8.15 23.12
C THR A 276 6.87 -7.92 23.94
N LEU A 277 6.85 -6.93 24.82
CA LEU A 277 7.99 -6.52 25.63
C LEU A 277 7.60 -6.39 27.11
N PRO A 278 8.43 -6.93 28.02
CA PRO A 278 8.39 -6.58 29.43
C PRO A 278 8.65 -5.07 29.65
N ARG A 279 8.02 -4.49 30.69
CA ARG A 279 8.12 -3.05 30.99
C ARG A 279 9.53 -2.56 31.32
N ASP A 280 10.38 -3.42 31.87
CA ASP A 280 11.77 -3.08 32.25
C ASP A 280 12.69 -2.87 31.05
N LEU A 281 12.24 -3.20 29.83
CA LEU A 281 12.96 -2.96 28.58
C LEU A 281 12.48 -1.70 27.85
N ASP A 282 11.71 -0.83 28.51
CA ASP A 282 11.13 0.36 27.89
C ASP A 282 12.17 1.31 27.27
N THR A 283 13.35 1.42 27.87
CA THR A 283 14.45 2.27 27.40
C THR A 283 14.99 1.88 26.03
N HIS A 284 14.67 0.69 25.53
CA HIS A 284 15.09 0.17 24.23
C HIS A 284 13.97 0.13 23.19
N ARG A 285 12.80 0.65 23.55
CA ARG A 285 11.61 0.65 22.70
C ARG A 285 11.87 1.33 21.35
N ALA A 286 12.52 2.50 21.35
CA ALA A 286 12.82 3.23 20.12
C ALA A 286 13.75 2.46 19.18
N GLU A 287 14.75 1.78 19.73
CA GLU A 287 15.68 0.91 18.98
C GLU A 287 14.95 -0.28 18.34
N LEU A 288 14.07 -0.95 19.09
CA LEU A 288 13.28 -2.06 18.59
C LEU A 288 12.25 -1.61 17.54
N LEU A 289 11.61 -0.46 17.74
CA LEU A 289 10.67 0.11 16.77
C LEU A 289 11.39 0.45 15.46
N ALA A 290 12.54 1.12 15.53
CA ALA A 290 13.36 1.46 14.38
C ALA A 290 13.86 0.21 13.64
N THR A 291 14.36 -0.78 14.39
CA THR A 291 14.90 -2.02 13.81
C THR A 291 13.80 -2.83 13.11
N TRP A 292 12.62 -2.96 13.72
CA TRP A 292 11.50 -3.64 13.08
C TRP A 292 10.94 -2.88 11.88
N GLN A 293 10.88 -1.55 11.93
CA GLN A 293 10.48 -0.76 10.78
C GLN A 293 11.44 -1.00 9.60
N VAL A 294 12.75 -0.91 9.82
CA VAL A 294 13.75 -1.21 8.78
C VAL A 294 13.63 -2.63 8.26
N HIS A 295 13.42 -3.60 9.15
CA HIS A 295 13.21 -4.98 8.73
C HIS A 295 12.01 -5.10 7.79
N LEU A 296 10.88 -4.47 8.12
CA LEU A 296 9.67 -4.51 7.28
C LEU A 296 9.82 -3.73 5.97
N GLU A 297 10.64 -2.67 5.94
CA GLU A 297 11.05 -2.00 4.69
C GLU A 297 11.82 -2.97 3.77
N LEU A 298 12.82 -3.67 4.31
CA LEU A 298 13.60 -4.67 3.56
C LEU A 298 12.75 -5.88 3.15
N PHE A 299 11.85 -6.33 4.03
CA PHE A 299 10.97 -7.47 3.78
C PHE A 299 9.98 -7.16 2.65
N PHE A 300 9.38 -5.96 2.63
CA PHE A 300 8.51 -5.52 1.55
C PHE A 300 9.23 -5.53 0.19
N ALA A 301 10.45 -4.98 0.13
CA ALA A 301 11.27 -5.03 -1.07
C ALA A 301 11.61 -6.46 -1.50
N ALA A 302 11.98 -7.34 -0.55
CA ALA A 302 12.31 -8.73 -0.83
C ALA A 302 11.11 -9.54 -1.36
N VAL A 303 9.91 -9.31 -0.83
CA VAL A 303 8.66 -9.90 -1.32
C VAL A 303 8.36 -9.53 -2.78
N LEU A 304 8.87 -8.38 -3.22
CA LEU A 304 8.81 -7.88 -4.59
C LEU A 304 10.07 -8.19 -5.42
N GLY A 305 10.95 -9.06 -4.91
CA GLY A 305 12.14 -9.55 -5.62
C GLY A 305 13.40 -8.71 -5.44
N GLU A 306 13.36 -7.62 -4.67
CA GLU A 306 14.52 -6.75 -4.42
C GLU A 306 15.14 -7.04 -3.04
N ILE A 307 16.17 -7.88 -3.02
CA ILE A 307 16.93 -8.16 -1.79
C ILE A 307 17.99 -7.08 -1.60
N ARG A 308 17.85 -6.30 -0.51
CA ARG A 308 18.77 -5.20 -0.18
C ARG A 308 19.71 -5.59 0.96
N CYS A 309 21.02 -5.49 0.70
CA CYS A 309 22.08 -5.73 1.67
C CYS A 309 23.27 -4.76 1.41
N PRO A 310 24.12 -4.46 2.41
CA PRO A 310 24.07 -4.91 3.80
C PRO A 310 22.94 -4.24 4.61
N TRP A 311 22.75 -4.66 5.88
CA TRP A 311 21.77 -4.08 6.80
C TRP A 311 21.97 -2.55 6.95
N PRO A 312 20.93 -1.72 6.75
CA PRO A 312 21.09 -0.26 6.64
C PRO A 312 21.15 0.40 8.03
N GLN A 313 22.32 0.31 8.68
CA GLN A 313 22.54 0.84 10.04
C GLN A 313 22.21 2.33 10.17
N GLN A 314 22.49 3.15 9.15
CA GLN A 314 22.19 4.58 9.17
C GLN A 314 20.68 4.86 9.21
N ARG A 315 19.87 4.06 8.51
CA ARG A 315 18.40 4.19 8.54
C ARG A 315 17.84 3.82 9.91
N VAL A 316 18.39 2.79 10.56
CA VAL A 316 18.03 2.44 11.95
C VAL A 316 18.32 3.61 12.88
N ALA A 317 19.53 4.19 12.81
CA ALA A 317 19.92 5.32 13.66
C ALA A 317 18.98 6.53 13.47
N ALA A 318 18.66 6.88 12.22
CA ALA A 318 17.73 7.98 11.92
C ALA A 318 16.32 7.72 12.49
N LEU A 319 15.82 6.48 12.37
CA LEU A 319 14.50 6.13 12.91
C LEU A 319 14.47 6.09 14.44
N ILE A 320 15.57 5.74 15.11
CA ILE A 320 15.66 5.80 16.58
C ILE A 320 15.33 7.22 17.06
N ASP A 321 15.88 8.24 16.41
CA ASP A 321 15.61 9.63 16.78
C ASP A 321 14.17 10.05 16.51
N THR A 322 13.52 9.48 15.47
CA THR A 322 12.08 9.68 15.19
C THR A 322 11.15 9.00 16.20
N TYR A 323 11.62 7.92 16.86
CA TYR A 323 10.84 7.18 17.86
C TYR A 323 11.10 7.62 19.31
N ARG A 324 12.09 8.49 19.55
CA ARG A 324 12.34 9.13 20.84
C ARG A 324 11.34 10.24 21.10
#